data_AF-A0A8T5H5T1-F1
#
_entry.id   AF-A0A8T5H5T1-F1
#
_cell.length_a   1.000
_cell.length_b   1.000
_cell.length_c   1.000
_cell.angle_alpha   90.00
_cell.angle_beta   90.00
_cell.angle_gamma   90.00
#
_symmetry.space_group_name_H-M   'P 1'
#
loop_
_entity.id
_entity.type
_entity.pdbx_description
1 polymer ?
#
loop_
_entity_poly.entity_id
_entity_poly.type
_entity_poly.pdbx_seq_one_letter_code
_entity_poly.pdbx_strand_id
1 'polypeptide(L)'
;MGIPLRDIVSKREISIDELHGKRLAFDGYNVLYQFLSAIRGPDGTPLKNSDGKITSHLLGLLARTTKLMELGVKPVFVFDGKAPDLKLETIEKRKAIKIKAAEKLKKATEAGDTEAMKKYAQQTSRLTADMV
;
A
#
# COMPACT_ATOMS: atom_id res chain seq x y z
N MET A 1 1.31 6.69 4.26
CA MET A 1 1.64 6.99 5.67
C MET A 1 3.08 7.43 5.72
N GLY A 2 3.41 8.53 6.40
CA GLY A 2 4.77 9.02 6.48
C GLY A 2 4.86 10.33 7.23
N ILE A 3 6.09 10.83 7.42
CA ILE A 3 6.34 12.16 7.98
C ILE A 3 6.21 13.16 6.82
N PRO A 4 5.48 14.28 6.99
CA PRO A 4 5.26 15.27 5.92
C PRO A 4 6.52 16.12 5.68
N LEU A 5 7.55 15.52 5.09
CA LEU A 5 8.84 16.18 4.83
C LEU A 5 8.93 16.78 3.42
N ARG A 6 7.90 16.60 2.58
CA ARG A 6 7.96 16.88 1.14
C ARG A 6 8.39 18.30 0.81
N ASP A 7 7.94 19.28 1.59
CA ASP A 7 8.13 20.71 1.29
C ASP A 7 9.43 21.28 1.88
N ILE A 8 10.17 20.47 2.66
CA ILE A 8 11.39 20.90 3.37
C ILE A 8 12.64 20.12 2.95
N VAL A 9 12.53 19.19 1.99
CA VAL A 9 13.67 18.41 1.48
C VAL A 9 13.98 18.79 0.03
N SER A 10 15.26 18.98 -0.27
CA SER A 10 15.72 19.08 -1.65
C SER A 10 15.75 17.70 -2.29
N LYS A 11 15.27 17.58 -3.53
CA LYS A 11 15.24 16.33 -4.30
C LYS A 11 15.90 16.53 -5.66
N ARG A 12 16.59 15.48 -6.14
CA ARG A 12 17.09 15.39 -7.52
C ARG A 12 16.18 14.45 -8.29
N GLU A 13 15.69 14.90 -9.44
CA GLU A 13 14.99 14.02 -10.37
C GLU A 13 16.00 13.10 -11.06
N ILE A 14 15.64 11.83 -11.19
CA ILE A 14 16.47 10.80 -11.81
C ILE A 14 15.65 10.02 -12.82
N SER A 15 16.29 9.55 -13.89
CA SER A 15 15.68 8.59 -14.80
C SER A 15 15.77 7.18 -14.23
N ILE A 16 14.93 6.27 -14.75
CA ILE A 16 14.99 4.87 -14.35
C ILE A 16 16.28 4.19 -14.83
N ASP A 17 16.85 4.67 -15.93
CA ASP A 17 18.10 4.14 -16.51
C ASP A 17 19.30 4.37 -15.58
N GLU A 18 19.30 5.46 -14.78
CA GLU A 18 20.31 5.69 -13.74
C GLU A 18 20.33 4.59 -12.67
N LEU A 19 19.26 3.81 -12.55
CA LEU A 19 19.13 2.71 -11.59
C LEU A 19 19.56 1.36 -12.17
N HIS A 20 19.92 1.29 -13.46
CA HIS A 20 20.36 0.05 -14.09
C HIS A 20 21.57 -0.57 -13.36
N GLY A 21 21.49 -1.88 -13.06
CA GLY A 21 22.50 -2.63 -12.33
C GLY A 21 22.56 -2.36 -10.82
N LYS A 22 21.81 -1.38 -10.30
CA LYS A 22 21.81 -1.03 -8.87
C LYS A 22 20.99 -2.03 -8.07
N ARG A 23 21.43 -2.24 -6.82
CA ARG A 23 20.64 -2.95 -5.80
C ARG A 23 19.82 -1.93 -5.03
N LEU A 24 18.50 -2.09 -5.01
CA LEU A 24 17.59 -1.16 -4.32
C LEU A 24 16.81 -1.90 -3.24
N ALA A 25 16.89 -1.39 -2.01
CA ALA A 25 16.11 -1.89 -0.88
C ALA A 25 14.77 -1.15 -0.82
N PHE A 26 13.68 -1.91 -0.76
CA PHE A 26 12.32 -1.43 -0.64
C PHE A 26 11.74 -1.84 0.71
N ASP A 27 11.08 -0.91 1.39
CA ASP A 27 10.21 -1.23 2.53
C ASP A 27 9.03 -2.06 2.04
N GLY A 28 9.02 -3.35 2.39
CA GLY A 28 8.05 -4.33 1.92
C GLY A 28 6.63 -3.97 2.36
N TYR A 29 6.43 -3.59 3.63
CA TYR A 29 5.11 -3.19 4.12
C TYR A 29 4.58 -1.97 3.38
N ASN A 30 5.41 -0.95 3.21
CA ASN A 30 5.01 0.25 2.48
C ASN A 30 4.66 -0.07 1.02
N VAL A 31 5.43 -0.93 0.35
CA VAL A 31 5.16 -1.37 -1.02
C VAL A 31 3.84 -2.13 -1.12
N LEU A 32 3.59 -3.11 -0.25
CA LEU A 32 2.34 -3.89 -0.27
C LEU A 32 1.13 -2.99 0.01
N TYR A 33 1.24 -2.03 0.93
CA TYR A 33 0.18 -1.04 1.15
C TYR A 33 -0.10 -0.19 -0.09
N GLN A 34 0.93 0.22 -0.83
CA GLN A 34 0.74 0.95 -2.09
C GLN A 34 -0.05 0.12 -3.10
N PHE A 35 0.28 -1.15 -3.27
CA PHE A 35 -0.47 -2.04 -4.18
C PHE A 35 -1.92 -2.24 -3.74
N LEU A 36 -2.18 -2.43 -2.45
CA LEU A 36 -3.55 -2.53 -1.93
C LEU A 36 -4.36 -1.24 -2.13
N SER A 37 -3.70 -0.08 -2.13
CA SER A 37 -4.37 1.20 -2.36
C SER A 37 -4.62 1.49 -3.84
N ALA A 38 -3.67 1.11 -4.71
CA ALA A 38 -3.68 1.48 -6.13
C ALA A 38 -4.34 0.42 -7.05
N ILE A 39 -4.18 -0.86 -6.75
CA ILE A 39 -4.67 -1.97 -7.60
C ILE A 39 -6.04 -2.41 -7.11
N ARG A 40 -7.09 -1.90 -7.75
CA ARG A 40 -8.48 -2.06 -7.34
C ARG A 40 -9.39 -2.27 -8.54
N GLY A 41 -10.53 -2.90 -8.30
CA GLY A 41 -11.60 -3.01 -9.29
C GLY A 41 -12.26 -1.65 -9.57
N PRO A 42 -13.13 -1.59 -10.60
CA PRO A 42 -13.86 -0.37 -10.96
C PRO A 42 -14.72 0.21 -9.83
N ASP A 43 -15.24 -0.66 -8.97
CA ASP A 43 -16.00 -0.34 -7.75
C ASP A 43 -15.12 0.18 -6.60
N GLY A 44 -13.79 0.26 -6.81
CA GLY A 44 -12.83 0.67 -5.81
C GLY A 44 -12.52 -0.41 -4.77
N THR A 45 -13.00 -1.65 -4.91
CA THR A 45 -12.64 -2.73 -3.98
C THR A 45 -11.30 -3.37 -4.35
N PRO A 46 -10.52 -3.93 -3.39
CA PRO A 46 -9.32 -4.69 -3.72
C PRO A 46 -9.66 -5.90 -4.59
N LEU A 47 -8.75 -6.28 -5.47
CA LEU A 47 -8.88 -7.52 -6.24
C LEU A 47 -8.87 -8.73 -5.31
N LYS A 48 -9.67 -9.73 -5.65
CA LYS A 48 -9.83 -10.97 -4.88
C LYS A 48 -9.78 -12.19 -5.79
N ASN A 49 -9.41 -13.34 -5.24
CA ASN A 49 -9.56 -14.64 -5.91
C ASN A 49 -11.00 -15.19 -5.76
N SER A 50 -11.25 -16.39 -6.28
CA SER A 50 -12.53 -17.11 -6.17
C SER A 50 -12.98 -17.34 -4.72
N ASP A 51 -12.04 -17.48 -3.80
CA ASP A 51 -12.31 -17.70 -2.36
C ASP A 51 -12.51 -16.38 -1.60
N GLY A 52 -12.51 -15.24 -2.29
CA GLY A 52 -12.66 -13.92 -1.70
C GLY A 52 -11.40 -13.37 -1.00
N LYS A 53 -10.25 -14.06 -1.09
CA LYS A 53 -8.97 -13.58 -0.54
C LYS A 53 -8.41 -12.46 -1.39
N ILE A 54 -7.90 -11.40 -0.75
CA ILE A 54 -7.35 -10.24 -1.44
C ILE A 54 -6.05 -10.62 -2.17
N THR A 55 -5.91 -10.26 -3.44
CA THR A 55 -4.74 -10.60 -4.28
C THR A 55 -4.01 -9.39 -4.85
N SER A 56 -4.53 -8.17 -4.69
CA SER A 56 -3.91 -6.93 -5.20
C SER A 56 -2.42 -6.78 -4.82
N HIS A 57 -2.07 -7.17 -3.60
CA HIS A 57 -0.70 -7.08 -3.09
C HIS A 57 0.26 -8.02 -3.83
N LEU A 58 -0.16 -9.27 -4.10
CA LEU A 58 0.63 -10.26 -4.84
C LEU A 58 0.80 -9.85 -6.31
N LEU A 59 -0.30 -9.43 -6.95
CA LEU A 59 -0.26 -8.99 -8.35
C LEU A 59 0.66 -7.79 -8.52
N GLY A 60 0.55 -6.80 -7.63
CA GLY A 60 1.41 -5.62 -7.64
C GLY A 60 2.86 -5.97 -7.40
N LEU A 61 3.15 -6.85 -6.44
CA LEU A 61 4.50 -7.28 -6.13
C LEU A 61 5.13 -8.00 -7.34
N LEU A 62 4.40 -8.94 -7.94
CA LEU A 62 4.87 -9.66 -9.13
C LEU A 62 5.17 -8.69 -10.27
N ALA A 63 4.18 -7.90 -10.70
CA ALA A 63 4.31 -7.01 -11.85
C ALA A 63 5.37 -5.91 -11.66
N ARG A 64 5.47 -5.35 -10.45
CA ARG A 64 6.49 -4.32 -10.15
C ARG A 64 7.88 -4.92 -10.13
N THR A 65 8.04 -6.09 -9.52
CA THR A 65 9.34 -6.75 -9.38
C THR A 65 9.87 -7.17 -10.74
N THR A 66 9.04 -7.82 -11.57
CA THR A 66 9.42 -8.19 -12.94
C THR A 66 9.82 -6.95 -13.73
N LYS A 67 9.04 -5.87 -13.65
CA LYS A 67 9.36 -4.63 -14.39
C LYS A 67 10.68 -3.99 -13.94
N LEU A 68 10.97 -3.97 -12.65
CA LEU A 68 12.25 -3.48 -12.13
C LEU A 68 13.42 -4.34 -12.63
N MET A 69 13.25 -5.66 -12.63
CA MET A 69 14.27 -6.59 -13.11
C MET A 69 14.52 -6.47 -14.62
N GLU A 70 13.47 -6.28 -15.43
CA GLU A 70 13.59 -5.97 -16.87
C GLU A 70 14.43 -4.72 -17.12
N LEU A 71 14.35 -3.73 -16.23
CA LEU A 71 15.12 -2.48 -16.29
C LEU A 71 16.53 -2.62 -15.66
N GLY A 72 16.94 -3.85 -15.34
CA GLY A 72 18.26 -4.16 -14.78
C GLY A 72 18.42 -3.81 -13.30
N VAL A 73 17.36 -3.41 -12.60
CA VAL A 73 17.38 -3.17 -11.15
C VAL A 73 17.38 -4.51 -10.41
N LYS A 74 18.11 -4.58 -9.30
CA LYS A 74 18.17 -5.74 -8.40
C LYS A 74 17.39 -5.42 -7.11
N PRO A 75 16.07 -5.68 -7.06
CA PRO A 75 15.25 -5.32 -5.91
C PRO A 75 15.52 -6.22 -4.69
N VAL A 76 15.51 -5.63 -3.50
CA VAL A 76 15.56 -6.31 -2.21
C VAL A 76 14.38 -5.79 -1.39
N PHE A 77 13.49 -6.68 -0.92
CA PHE A 77 12.37 -6.28 -0.07
C PHE A 77 12.72 -6.54 1.39
N VAL A 78 12.57 -5.52 2.23
CA VAL A 78 12.86 -5.55 3.65
C VAL A 78 11.55 -5.49 4.42
N PHE A 79 11.31 -6.48 5.27
CA PHE A 79 10.13 -6.54 6.12
C PHE A 79 10.54 -6.31 7.57
N ASP A 80 9.77 -5.47 8.27
CA ASP A 80 10.00 -5.22 9.69
C ASP A 80 9.75 -6.48 10.51
N GLY A 81 10.57 -6.66 11.55
CA GLY A 81 10.32 -7.66 12.60
C GLY A 81 9.31 -7.15 13.64
N LYS A 82 9.46 -7.62 14.88
CA LYS A 82 8.59 -7.19 15.98
C LYS A 82 8.74 -5.69 16.23
N ALA A 83 7.62 -4.96 16.23
CA ALA A 83 7.62 -3.53 16.55
C ALA A 83 8.00 -3.30 18.03
N PRO A 84 8.78 -2.24 18.34
CA PRO A 84 9.08 -1.86 19.72
C PRO A 84 7.85 -1.32 20.44
N ASP A 85 7.78 -1.51 21.76
CA ASP A 85 6.60 -1.17 22.58
C ASP A 85 6.22 0.31 22.52
N LEU A 86 7.19 1.21 22.34
CA LEU A 86 6.97 2.64 22.16
C LEU A 86 6.08 3.00 20.95
N LYS A 87 5.90 2.08 19.98
CA LYS A 87 5.03 2.29 18.81
C LYS A 87 3.58 1.88 19.03
N LEU A 88 3.22 1.27 20.17
CA LEU A 88 1.88 0.74 20.42
C LEU A 88 0.79 1.81 20.30
N GLU A 89 0.97 2.98 20.92
CA GLU A 89 -0.01 4.07 20.85
C GLU A 89 -0.25 4.54 19.40
N THR A 90 0.81 4.62 18.60
CA THR A 90 0.71 4.99 17.18
C THR A 90 -0.03 3.92 16.37
N ILE A 91 0.18 2.64 16.68
CA ILE A 91 -0.52 1.52 16.05
C ILE A 91 -2.02 1.59 16.37
N GLU A 92 -2.39 1.85 17.62
CA GLU A 92 -3.80 1.98 18.03
C GLU A 92 -4.49 3.18 17.37
N LYS A 93 -3.84 4.35 17.33
CA LYS A 93 -4.35 5.53 16.60
C LYS A 93 -4.61 5.19 15.12
N ARG A 94 -3.70 4.46 14.47
CA ARG A 94 -3.87 4.02 13.08
C ARG A 94 -5.02 3.03 12.90
N LYS A 95 -5.23 2.11 13.85
CA LYS A 95 -6.39 1.19 13.83
C LYS A 95 -7.70 1.97 13.94
N ALA A 96 -7.79 2.93 14.86
CA ALA A 96 -9.00 3.73 15.05
C ALA A 96 -9.39 4.54 13.79
N ILE A 97 -8.40 5.11 13.08
CA ILE A 97 -8.64 5.81 11.80
C ILE A 97 -9.26 4.85 10.76
N LYS A 98 -8.76 3.61 10.68
CA LYS A 98 -9.28 2.62 9.72
C LYS A 98 -10.70 2.18 10.05
N ILE A 99 -11.03 2.01 11.32
CA ILE A 99 -12.40 1.66 11.77
C ILE A 99 -13.38 2.77 11.33
N LYS A 100 -13.03 4.04 11.60
CA LYS A 100 -13.85 5.18 11.17
C LYS A 100 -13.99 5.26 9.64
N ALA A 101 -12.94 4.92 8.89
CA ALA A 101 -13.01 4.88 7.43
C ALA A 101 -13.94 3.76 6.93
N ALA A 102 -13.97 2.59 7.59
CA ALA A 102 -14.86 1.49 7.24
C ALA A 102 -16.34 1.84 7.49
N GLU A 103 -16.64 2.53 8.59
CA GLU A 103 -17.99 3.04 8.85
C GLU A 103 -18.44 4.05 7.79
N LYS A 104 -17.55 4.98 7.39
CA LYS A 104 -17.84 5.96 6.34
C LYS A 104 -18.04 5.30 4.98
N LEU A 105 -17.26 4.26 4.67
CA LEU A 105 -17.43 3.48 3.46
C LEU A 105 -18.81 2.83 3.41
N LYS A 106 -19.24 2.18 4.51
CA LYS A 106 -20.57 1.56 4.60
C LYS A 106 -21.69 2.56 4.31
N LYS A 107 -21.64 3.74 4.93
CA LYS A 107 -22.62 4.82 4.68
C LYS A 107 -22.60 5.31 3.24
N ALA A 108 -21.42 5.45 2.63
CA ALA A 108 -21.28 5.87 1.24
C ALA A 108 -21.86 4.82 0.27
N THR A 109 -21.68 3.53 0.58
CA THR A 109 -22.29 2.42 -0.17
C THR A 109 -23.80 2.41 -0.07
N GLU A 110 -24.36 2.63 1.13
CA GLU A 110 -25.80 2.76 1.34
C GLU A 110 -26.41 3.96 0.61
N ALA A 111 -25.64 5.06 0.50
CA ALA A 111 -26.05 6.28 -0.20
C ALA A 111 -25.81 6.26 -1.73
N GLY A 112 -25.11 5.25 -2.26
CA GLY A 112 -24.76 5.17 -3.69
C GLY A 112 -23.75 6.23 -4.17
N ASP A 113 -23.02 6.88 -3.25
CA ASP A 113 -22.02 7.91 -3.57
C ASP A 113 -20.70 7.24 -3.99
N THR A 114 -20.52 7.08 -5.30
CA THR A 114 -19.39 6.39 -5.91
C THR A 114 -18.04 7.08 -5.63
N GLU A 115 -18.00 8.40 -5.54
CA GLU A 115 -16.79 9.18 -5.25
C GLU A 115 -16.37 8.99 -3.79
N ALA A 116 -17.31 9.11 -2.85
CA ALA A 116 -17.06 8.86 -1.45
C ALA A 116 -16.68 7.40 -1.18
N MET A 117 -17.34 6.45 -1.86
CA MET A 117 -17.01 5.02 -1.79
C MET A 117 -15.55 4.79 -2.17
N LYS A 118 -15.10 5.31 -3.32
CA LYS A 118 -13.71 5.14 -3.78
C LYS A 118 -12.71 5.72 -2.78
N LYS A 119 -12.98 6.92 -2.25
CA LYS A 119 -12.13 7.59 -1.26
C LYS A 119 -12.00 6.79 0.03
N TYR A 120 -13.12 6.37 0.62
CA TYR A 120 -13.10 5.63 1.88
C TYR A 120 -12.61 4.20 1.71
N ALA A 121 -12.87 3.55 0.57
CA ALA A 121 -12.37 2.22 0.26
C ALA A 121 -10.84 2.16 0.20
N GLN A 122 -10.18 3.21 -0.28
CA GLN A 122 -8.71 3.30 -0.25
C GLN A 122 -8.17 3.38 1.19
N GLN A 123 -8.90 4.06 2.09
CA GLN A 123 -8.50 4.23 3.49
C GLN A 123 -8.72 2.99 4.36
N THR A 124 -9.54 2.03 3.91
CA THR A 124 -9.79 0.78 4.64
C THR A 124 -8.76 -0.32 4.35
N SER A 125 -7.80 -0.12 3.43
CA SER A 125 -6.74 -1.09 3.14
C SER A 125 -6.05 -1.59 4.41
N ARG A 126 -6.02 -2.92 4.58
CA ARG A 126 -5.31 -3.59 5.66
C ARG A 126 -4.37 -4.64 5.08
N LEU A 127 -3.16 -4.67 5.62
CA LEU A 127 -2.26 -5.79 5.46
C LEU A 127 -2.41 -6.68 6.69
N THR A 128 -2.60 -7.97 6.49
CA THR A 128 -2.71 -8.99 7.54
C THR A 128 -1.51 -9.92 7.48
N ALA A 129 -1.30 -10.72 8.52
CA ALA A 129 -0.11 -11.57 8.62
C ALA A 129 -0.04 -12.65 7.53
N ASP A 130 -1.19 -13.08 7.00
CA ASP A 130 -1.31 -14.04 5.90
C ASP A 130 -1.00 -13.44 4.51
N MET A 131 -0.88 -12.11 4.42
CA MET A 131 -0.58 -11.38 3.18
C MET A 131 0.92 -11.01 3.06
N VAL A 132 1.73 -11.42 4.03
CA VAL A 132 3.16 -11.10 4.13
C VAL A 132 3.95 -12.40 4.16
#